data_AF-W6M9W3-F1
#
_entry.id   AF-W6M9W3-F1
#
_cell.length_a   1.000
_cell.length_b   1.000
_cell.length_c   1.000
_cell.angle_alpha   90.00
_cell.angle_beta   90.00
_cell.angle_gamma   90.00
#
_symmetry.space_group_name_H-M   'P 1'
#
loop_
_entity.id
_entity.type
_entity.pdbx_description
1 polymer ?
#
loop_
_entity_poly.entity_id
_entity_poly.type
_entity_poly.pdbx_seq_one_letter_code
_entity_poly.pdbx_strand_id
1 'polypeptide(L)'
;MKTYTTWDAIGDMFIIYGIVIVISMLVATIIRGIVIVLSRRAGEAEAKAPAKPATVGARPAVVGIPQEHIAAISAAVAMMMGAHRIVRIEMAHHGFGWTSEARAAHHTSHLPRGPH
;
A
#
# COMPACT_ATOMS: atom_id res chain seq x y z
N MET A 1 -34.56 -18.42 -32.39
CA MET A 1 -34.59 -17.93 -30.99
C MET A 1 -34.35 -19.15 -30.12
N LYS A 2 -33.19 -19.24 -29.46
CA LYS A 2 -32.86 -20.38 -28.59
C LYS A 2 -33.65 -20.18 -27.30
N THR A 3 -34.55 -21.10 -26.98
CA THR A 3 -35.35 -21.04 -25.76
C THR A 3 -34.43 -21.30 -24.59
N TYR A 4 -34.05 -20.24 -23.87
CA TYR A 4 -33.26 -20.36 -22.63
C TYR A 4 -34.16 -21.01 -21.59
N THR A 5 -33.81 -22.22 -21.19
CA THR A 5 -34.60 -23.01 -20.24
C THR A 5 -34.09 -22.73 -18.82
N THR A 6 -34.94 -22.91 -17.82
CA THR A 6 -34.55 -22.80 -16.41
C THR A 6 -33.39 -23.75 -16.06
N TRP A 7 -33.25 -24.85 -16.78
CA TRP A 7 -32.11 -25.77 -16.68
C TRP A 7 -30.78 -25.14 -17.09
N ASP A 8 -30.77 -24.26 -18.10
CA ASP A 8 -29.56 -23.55 -18.51
C ASP A 8 -29.15 -22.52 -17.44
N ALA A 9 -30.12 -21.83 -16.86
CA ALA A 9 -29.88 -20.86 -15.80
C ALA A 9 -29.27 -21.51 -14.54
N ILE A 10 -29.75 -22.71 -14.17
CA ILE A 10 -29.19 -23.47 -13.05
C ILE A 10 -27.74 -23.89 -13.35
N GLY A 11 -27.47 -24.36 -14.57
CA GLY A 11 -26.12 -24.72 -15.02
C GLY A 11 -25.16 -23.54 -14.98
N ASP A 12 -25.56 -22.40 -15.53
CA ASP A 12 -24.76 -21.16 -15.53
C ASP A 12 -24.42 -20.72 -14.11
N MET A 13 -25.35 -20.86 -13.17
CA MET A 13 -25.14 -20.48 -11.78
C MET A 13 -24.01 -21.31 -11.14
N PHE A 14 -23.99 -22.63 -11.34
CA PHE A 14 -22.89 -23.48 -10.86
C PHE A 14 -21.55 -23.16 -11.53
N ILE A 15 -21.55 -22.87 -12.83
CA ILE A 15 -20.33 -22.51 -13.57
C ILE A 15 -19.75 -21.21 -13.04
N ILE A 16 -20.59 -20.17 -12.87
CA ILE A 16 -20.16 -18.87 -12.36
C ILE A 16 -19.57 -19.02 -10.95
N TYR A 17 -20.27 -19.70 -10.03
CA TYR A 17 -19.76 -19.93 -8.68
C TYR A 17 -18.46 -20.76 -8.68
N GLY A 18 -18.38 -21.80 -9.52
CA GLY A 18 -17.17 -22.60 -9.68
C GLY A 18 -15.98 -21.78 -10.13
N ILE A 19 -16.15 -20.93 -11.14
CA ILE A 19 -15.11 -20.02 -11.62
C ILE A 19 -14.67 -19.06 -10.51
N VAL A 20 -15.61 -18.47 -9.78
CA VAL A 20 -15.30 -17.57 -8.65
C VAL A 20 -14.48 -18.27 -7.57
N ILE A 21 -14.80 -19.52 -7.25
CA ILE A 21 -14.03 -20.33 -6.29
C ILE A 21 -12.60 -20.54 -6.78
N VAL A 22 -12.41 -20.89 -8.06
CA VAL A 22 -11.07 -21.09 -8.65
C VAL A 22 -10.26 -19.80 -8.63
N ILE A 23 -10.86 -18.68 -9.02
CA ILE A 23 -10.20 -17.37 -8.97
C ILE A 23 -9.81 -17.02 -7.53
N SER A 24 -10.70 -17.27 -6.56
CA SER A 24 -10.44 -16.99 -5.15
C SER A 24 -9.27 -17.82 -4.61
N MET A 25 -9.20 -19.11 -4.98
CA MET A 25 -8.07 -19.99 -4.67
C MET A 25 -6.77 -19.52 -5.32
N LEU A 26 -6.82 -19.03 -6.56
CA LEU A 26 -5.66 -18.48 -7.26
C LEU A 26 -5.13 -17.22 -6.54
N VAL A 27 -6.02 -16.32 -6.15
CA VAL A 27 -5.63 -15.11 -5.39
C VAL A 27 -5.03 -15.49 -4.04
N ALA A 28 -5.66 -16.43 -3.32
CA ALA A 28 -5.17 -16.91 -2.02
C ALA A 28 -3.76 -17.53 -2.13
N THR A 29 -3.50 -18.31 -3.19
CA THR A 29 -2.18 -18.92 -3.43
C THR A 29 -1.13 -17.88 -3.81
N ILE A 30 -1.48 -16.86 -4.59
CA ILE A 30 -0.57 -15.74 -4.90
C ILE A 30 -0.17 -15.00 -3.61
N ILE A 31 -1.15 -14.61 -2.78
CA ILE A 31 -0.88 -13.92 -1.51
C ILE A 31 0.01 -14.79 -0.62
N ARG A 32 -0.33 -16.08 -0.48
CA ARG A 32 0.46 -17.01 0.33
C ARG A 32 1.88 -17.20 -0.21
N GLY A 33 2.06 -17.22 -1.53
CA GLY A 33 3.37 -17.27 -2.17
C GLY A 33 4.23 -16.04 -1.83
N ILE A 34 3.64 -14.84 -1.93
CA ILE A 34 4.33 -13.58 -1.57
C ILE A 34 4.76 -13.60 -0.10
N VAL A 35 3.86 -14.01 0.80
CA VAL A 35 4.16 -14.12 2.24
C VAL A 35 5.32 -15.08 2.49
N ILE A 36 5.32 -16.26 1.88
CA ILE A 36 6.42 -17.24 2.03
C ILE A 36 7.75 -16.65 1.54
N VAL A 37 7.77 -16.00 0.38
CA VAL A 37 9.00 -15.39 -0.15
C VAL A 37 9.52 -14.29 0.78
N LEU A 38 8.63 -13.45 1.30
CA LEU A 38 9.00 -12.37 2.21
C LEU A 38 9.48 -12.91 3.56
N SER A 39 8.82 -13.91 4.13
CA SER A 39 9.23 -14.58 5.37
C SER A 39 10.58 -15.27 5.23
N ARG A 40 10.87 -15.89 4.09
CA ARG A 40 12.18 -16.50 3.83
C ARG A 40 13.30 -15.46 3.76
N ARG A 41 13.06 -14.31 3.13
CA ARG A 41 14.04 -13.21 3.09
C ARG A 41 14.27 -12.55 4.45
N ALA A 42 13.25 -12.52 5.31
CA ALA A 42 13.40 -12.06 6.68
C ALA A 42 14.30 -13.00 7.51
N GLY A 43 14.21 -14.32 7.31
CA GLY A 43 15.04 -15.30 8.01
C GLY A 43 16.52 -15.34 7.57
N GLU A 44 16.82 -15.01 6.30
CA GLU A 44 18.20 -14.98 5.79
C GLU A 44 18.98 -13.71 6.19
N ALA A 45 18.29 -12.61 6.50
CA ALA A 45 18.91 -11.34 6.89
C ALA A 45 19.57 -11.37 8.28
N GLU A 46 19.15 -12.29 9.16
CA GLU A 46 19.68 -12.43 10.52
C GLU A 46 21.06 -13.12 10.55
N ALA A 47 21.41 -13.89 9.51
CA ALA A 47 22.63 -14.72 9.49
C ALA A 47 23.89 -14.01 8.95
N LYS A 48 23.80 -12.77 8.46
CA LYS A 48 24.87 -12.16 7.67
C LYS A 48 25.12 -10.69 7.97
N ALA A 49 25.65 -10.39 9.15
CA ALA A 49 26.22 -9.07 9.41
C ALA A 49 27.58 -9.17 10.16
N PRO A 50 28.72 -9.14 9.46
CA PRO A 50 29.98 -8.69 10.04
C PRO A 50 30.11 -7.15 9.94
N ALA A 51 30.85 -6.62 10.91
CA ALA A 51 30.84 -5.22 11.37
C ALA A 51 31.64 -4.19 10.54
N LYS A 52 31.09 -2.95 10.49
CA LYS A 52 31.74 -1.59 10.48
C LYS A 52 32.74 -1.23 9.33
N PRO A 53 33.13 0.06 9.11
CA PRO A 53 32.74 1.32 9.77
C PRO A 53 32.45 2.57 8.91
N ALA A 54 31.60 3.43 9.49
CA ALA A 54 31.57 4.91 9.52
C ALA A 54 31.82 5.75 8.25
N THR A 55 30.77 6.49 7.85
CA THR A 55 30.92 7.86 7.31
C THR A 55 29.90 8.79 7.95
N VAL A 56 30.42 9.94 8.38
CA VAL A 56 29.81 10.99 9.19
C VAL A 56 28.72 11.74 8.40
N GLY A 57 27.54 11.79 8.97
CA GLY A 57 26.47 12.71 8.61
C GLY A 57 25.45 12.67 9.73
N ALA A 58 25.41 13.71 10.56
CA ALA A 58 24.53 13.79 11.73
C ALA A 58 23.06 13.75 11.27
N ARG A 59 22.51 12.55 11.20
CA ARG A 59 21.07 12.30 11.11
C ARG A 59 20.56 12.29 12.54
N PRO A 60 19.42 12.93 12.86
CA PRO A 60 18.81 12.78 14.18
C PRO A 60 18.71 11.28 14.46
N ALA A 61 19.38 10.83 15.51
CA ALA A 61 19.33 9.45 15.93
C ALA A 61 17.87 9.18 16.31
N VAL A 62 17.13 8.57 15.39
CA VAL A 62 15.81 8.03 15.66
C VAL A 62 16.05 6.80 16.53
N VAL A 63 16.26 7.05 17.82
CA VAL A 63 16.50 6.02 18.83
C VAL A 63 15.27 5.11 18.84
N GLY A 64 15.47 3.85 18.43
CA GLY A 64 14.46 2.81 18.51
C GLY A 64 13.84 2.34 17.19
N ILE A 65 14.12 2.99 16.04
CA ILE A 65 13.65 2.49 14.73
C ILE A 65 14.81 1.86 13.96
N PRO A 66 14.76 0.54 13.67
CA PRO A 66 15.77 -0.12 12.85
C PRO A 66 15.91 0.58 11.49
N GLN A 67 17.16 0.90 11.14
CA GLN A 67 17.50 1.68 9.94
C GLN A 67 17.06 0.97 8.66
N GLU A 68 16.91 -0.35 8.72
CA GLU A 68 16.43 -1.23 7.66
C GLU A 68 15.00 -0.89 7.27
N HIS A 69 14.14 -0.55 8.23
CA HIS A 69 12.77 -0.11 7.92
C HIS A 69 12.77 1.23 7.18
N ILE A 70 13.64 2.15 7.60
CA ILE A 70 13.77 3.46 6.94
C ILE A 70 14.28 3.27 5.50
N ALA A 71 15.25 2.39 5.29
CA ALA A 71 15.78 2.06 3.96
C ALA A 71 14.72 1.39 3.07
N ALA A 72 13.97 0.41 3.60
CA ALA A 72 12.91 -0.26 2.86
C ALA A 72 11.77 0.68 2.47
N ILE A 73 11.31 1.53 3.39
CA ILE A 73 10.25 2.52 3.13
C ILE A 73 10.73 3.54 2.09
N SER A 74 11.96 4.06 2.23
CA SER A 74 12.50 5.02 1.25
C SER A 74 12.71 4.41 -0.14
N ALA A 75 13.13 3.15 -0.23
CA ALA A 75 13.23 2.42 -1.49
C ALA A 75 11.84 2.20 -2.12
N ALA A 76 10.83 1.81 -1.35
CA ALA A 76 9.47 1.65 -1.83
C ALA A 76 8.89 2.98 -2.36
N VAL A 77 9.12 4.07 -1.62
CA VAL A 77 8.72 5.42 -2.04
C VAL A 77 9.45 5.83 -3.31
N ALA A 78 10.75 5.56 -3.43
CA ALA A 78 11.52 5.84 -4.64
C ALA A 78 11.03 5.03 -5.86
N MET A 79 10.63 3.77 -5.65
CA MET A 79 10.04 2.94 -6.69
C MET A 79 8.64 3.42 -7.11
N MET A 80 7.83 3.91 -6.17
CA MET A 80 6.50 4.48 -6.46
C MET A 80 6.58 5.83 -7.16
N MET A 81 7.50 6.70 -6.77
CA MET A 81 7.67 8.02 -7.39
C MET A 81 8.53 8.00 -8.66
N GLY A 82 9.20 6.88 -8.98
CA GLY A 82 10.09 6.78 -10.13
C GLY A 82 11.27 7.76 -10.08
N ALA A 83 11.92 8.00 -11.22
CA ALA A 83 13.08 8.90 -11.34
C ALA A 83 12.71 10.41 -11.28
N HIS A 84 11.59 10.77 -10.65
CA HIS A 84 11.20 12.16 -10.48
C HIS A 84 12.05 12.80 -9.37
N ARG A 85 13.06 13.59 -9.79
CA ARG A 85 13.92 14.35 -8.90
C ARG A 85 13.10 15.47 -8.26
N ILE A 86 12.95 15.43 -6.94
CA ILE A 86 12.35 16.55 -6.20
C ILE A 86 13.34 17.72 -6.26
N VAL A 87 13.13 18.65 -7.19
CA VAL A 87 14.03 19.79 -7.43
C VAL A 87 13.94 20.83 -6.32
N ARG A 88 12.80 20.88 -5.61
CA ARG A 88 12.52 21.87 -4.57
C ARG A 88 11.45 21.35 -3.62
N ILE A 89 11.84 21.06 -2.38
CA ILE A 89 10.92 20.98 -1.25
C ILE A 89 10.98 22.36 -0.62
N GLU A 90 10.19 23.30 -1.13
CA GLU A 90 9.85 24.43 -0.28
C GLU A 90 8.99 23.87 0.83
N MET A 91 9.30 24.27 2.06
CA MET A 91 8.35 24.13 3.13
C MET A 91 7.06 24.83 2.68
N ALA A 92 6.04 24.06 2.29
CA ALA A 92 4.68 24.54 2.38
C ALA A 92 4.55 25.11 3.80
N HIS A 93 4.25 26.41 3.89
CA HIS A 93 4.22 27.18 5.12
C HIS A 93 3.71 26.32 6.29
N HIS A 94 4.59 26.10 7.25
CA HIS A 94 4.61 24.89 8.07
C HIS A 94 3.33 24.86 8.89
N GLY A 95 2.45 23.91 8.59
CA GLY A 95 1.37 23.53 9.51
C GLY A 95 -0.04 23.96 9.17
N PHE A 96 -0.31 24.66 8.06
CA PHE A 96 -1.67 25.17 7.82
C PHE A 96 -2.42 24.55 6.63
N GLY A 97 -1.77 24.04 5.58
CA GLY A 97 -2.49 23.55 4.39
C GLY A 97 -3.43 22.38 4.69
N TRP A 98 -2.86 21.23 5.06
CA TRP A 98 -3.65 20.01 5.33
C TRP A 98 -4.58 20.14 6.54
N THR A 99 -4.13 20.81 7.60
CA THR A 99 -4.95 20.98 8.82
C THR A 99 -6.09 21.97 8.59
N SER A 100 -5.89 23.04 7.81
CA SER A 100 -6.97 23.98 7.47
C SER A 100 -7.98 23.36 6.53
N GLU A 101 -7.53 22.58 5.55
CA GLU A 101 -8.41 21.89 4.60
C GLU A 101 -9.21 20.78 5.28
N ALA A 102 -8.58 19.97 6.14
CA ALA A 102 -9.28 18.98 6.95
C ALA A 102 -10.29 19.63 7.90
N ARG A 103 -9.91 20.73 8.58
CA ARG A 103 -10.81 21.49 9.46
C ARG A 103 -11.97 22.10 8.67
N ALA A 104 -11.71 22.68 7.50
CA ALA A 104 -12.73 23.22 6.63
C ALA A 104 -13.71 22.13 6.20
N ALA A 105 -13.23 20.99 5.67
CA ALA A 105 -14.09 19.88 5.27
C ALA A 105 -14.93 19.32 6.44
N HIS A 106 -14.35 19.22 7.64
CA HIS A 106 -15.09 18.79 8.81
C HIS A 106 -16.17 19.78 9.21
N HIS A 107 -15.90 21.09 9.20
CA HIS A 107 -16.91 22.10 9.56
C HIS A 107 -17.91 22.39 8.44
N THR A 108 -17.54 22.27 7.17
CA THR A 108 -18.44 22.55 6.04
C THR A 108 -19.37 21.40 5.68
N SER A 109 -19.08 20.19 6.18
CA SER A 109 -19.92 19.00 5.96
C SER A 109 -21.37 19.13 6.44
N HIS A 110 -21.62 19.97 7.45
CA HIS A 110 -22.91 20.15 8.11
C HIS A 110 -23.50 21.56 7.93
N LEU A 111 -22.93 22.39 7.06
CA LEU A 111 -23.60 23.65 6.72
C LEU A 111 -24.89 23.36 5.95
N PRO A 112 -26.01 24.01 6.31
CA PRO A 112 -27.23 23.97 5.52
C PRO A 112 -26.91 24.46 4.11
N ARG A 113 -27.08 23.59 3.11
CA ARG A 113 -27.03 24.02 1.71
C ARG A 113 -28.16 25.04 1.55
N GLY A 114 -27.81 26.29 1.22
CA GLY A 114 -28.79 27.35 1.01
C GLY A 114 -29.80 26.93 -0.07
N PRO A 115 -31.07 27.35 0.05
CA PRO A 115 -32.08 27.02 -0.94
C PRO A 115 -31.69 27.61 -2.31
N HIS A 116 -31.89 26.79 -3.34
CA HIS A 116 -31.75 27.13 -4.75
C HIS A 116 -32.79 28.18 -5.18
#